data_AF-A0A5U8V7N2-F1
#
_entry.id   AF-A0A5U8V7N2-F1
#
_cell.length_a   1.000
_cell.length_b   1.000
_cell.length_c   1.000
_cell.angle_alpha   90.00
_cell.angle_beta   90.00
_cell.angle_gamma   90.00
#
_symmetry.space_group_name_H-M   'P 1'
#
loop_
_entity.id
_entity.type
_entity.pdbx_description
1 polymer ?
#
loop_
_entity_poly.entity_id
_entity_poly.type
_entity_poly.pdbx_seq_one_letter_code
_entity_poly.pdbx_strand_id
1 'polypeptide(L)'
;MSFNAKDMTQGGQIASMRIRMFSQIANIIFYCLFIFFWILVGLVLWVKLSWQTFVNGGIYWWCTTLEGMRDLIKSQPVYEIRYYGQTFRMNAAQVLQDKYTVWCGEQLWSAFV
;
A
#
# COMPACT_ATOMS: atom_id res chain seq x y z
N MET A 1 -34.57 50.44 -5.39
CA MET A 1 -33.20 49.92 -5.19
C MET A 1 -32.78 49.24 -6.49
N SER A 2 -31.87 49.86 -7.25
CA SER A 2 -31.39 49.28 -8.51
C SER A 2 -30.44 48.13 -8.19
N PHE A 3 -30.81 46.91 -8.59
CA PHE A 3 -30.00 45.72 -8.42
C PHE A 3 -28.81 45.83 -9.37
N ASN A 4 -27.67 46.28 -8.84
CA ASN A 4 -26.45 46.47 -9.62
C ASN A 4 -25.82 45.09 -9.89
N ALA A 5 -26.06 44.53 -11.07
CA ALA A 5 -25.53 43.22 -11.48
C ALA A 5 -23.98 43.12 -11.38
N LYS A 6 -23.31 44.27 -11.32
CA LYS A 6 -21.86 44.38 -11.08
C LYS A 6 -21.47 43.90 -9.68
N ASP A 7 -22.25 44.20 -8.64
CA ASP A 7 -21.96 43.77 -7.27
C ASP A 7 -22.20 42.26 -7.09
N MET A 8 -23.15 41.68 -7.84
CA MET A 8 -23.44 40.25 -7.80
C MET A 8 -22.35 39.40 -8.50
N THR A 9 -21.80 39.90 -9.62
CA THR A 9 -20.69 39.23 -10.32
C THR A 9 -19.35 39.40 -9.59
N GLN A 10 -19.12 40.56 -8.97
CA GLN A 10 -17.93 40.84 -8.17
C GLN A 10 -17.94 40.07 -6.84
N GLY A 11 -19.09 39.97 -6.17
CA GLY A 11 -19.28 39.13 -4.98
C GLY A 11 -19.09 37.63 -5.27
N GLY A 12 -19.60 37.14 -6.40
CA GLY A 12 -19.38 35.77 -6.87
C GLY A 12 -17.92 35.47 -7.21
N GLN A 13 -17.20 36.40 -7.83
CA GLN A 13 -15.76 36.28 -8.09
C GLN A 13 -14.94 36.23 -6.79
N ILE A 14 -15.26 37.06 -5.79
CA ILE A 14 -14.58 37.05 -4.49
C ILE A 14 -14.83 35.73 -3.73
N ALA A 15 -16.07 35.23 -3.76
CA ALA A 15 -16.39 33.92 -3.19
C ALA A 15 -15.62 32.78 -3.90
N SER A 16 -15.55 32.81 -5.24
CA SER A 16 -14.80 31.83 -6.02
C SER A 16 -13.29 31.86 -5.72
N MET A 17 -12.72 33.06 -5.48
CA MET A 17 -11.32 33.22 -5.10
C MET A 17 -11.03 32.60 -3.73
N ARG A 18 -11.91 32.83 -2.76
CA ARG A 18 -11.80 32.27 -1.40
C ARG A 18 -11.90 30.74 -1.40
N ILE A 19 -12.80 30.18 -2.20
CA ILE A 19 -12.95 28.71 -2.36
C ILE A 19 -11.70 28.09 -2.98
N ARG A 20 -11.11 28.74 -4.00
CA ARG A 20 -9.86 28.25 -4.61
C ARG A 20 -8.70 28.29 -3.63
N MET A 21 -8.58 29.35 -2.82
CA MET A 21 -7.57 29.39 -1.76
C MET A 21 -7.82 28.31 -0.70
N PHE A 22 -9.06 28.12 -0.24
CA PHE A 22 -9.39 27.06 0.71
C PHE A 22 -9.05 25.65 0.17
N SER A 23 -9.34 25.39 -1.10
CA SER A 23 -8.99 24.12 -1.76
C SER A 23 -7.47 23.90 -1.85
N GLN A 24 -6.68 24.95 -2.04
CA GLN A 24 -5.22 24.84 -2.06
C GLN A 24 -4.66 24.47 -0.69
N ILE A 25 -5.11 25.14 0.37
CA ILE A 25 -4.72 24.80 1.75
C ILE A 25 -5.18 23.37 2.09
N ALA A 26 -6.43 23.01 1.75
CA ALA A 26 -6.95 21.67 2.00
C ALA A 26 -6.13 20.58 1.30
N ASN A 27 -5.68 20.82 0.07
CA ASN A 27 -4.84 19.87 -0.66
C ASN A 27 -3.45 19.70 0.00
N ILE A 28 -2.83 20.77 0.49
CA ILE A 28 -1.56 20.69 1.23
C ILE A 28 -1.72 19.93 2.54
N ILE A 29 -2.79 20.21 3.29
CA ILE A 29 -3.10 19.49 4.54
C ILE A 29 -3.33 18.01 4.24
N PHE A 30 -4.12 17.70 3.21
CA PHE A 30 -4.38 16.33 2.79
C PHE A 30 -3.09 15.59 2.40
N TYR A 31 -2.20 16.24 1.65
CA TYR A 31 -0.89 15.70 1.30
C TYR A 31 -0.04 15.41 2.54
N CYS A 32 -0.01 16.32 3.51
CA CYS A 32 0.71 16.15 4.77
C CYS A 32 0.14 14.97 5.59
N LEU A 33 -1.18 14.89 5.72
CA LEU A 33 -1.86 13.78 6.40
C LEU A 33 -1.63 12.45 5.70
N PHE A 34 -1.66 12.43 4.37
CA PHE A 34 -1.42 11.23 3.57
C PHE A 34 0.01 10.71 3.76
N ILE A 35 1.02 11.59 3.70
CA ILE A 35 2.41 11.22 3.99
C ILE A 35 2.55 10.70 5.41
N PHE A 36 1.99 11.42 6.40
CA PHE A 36 2.08 11.02 7.80
C PHE A 36 1.45 9.65 8.05
N PHE A 37 0.31 9.38 7.41
CA PHE A 37 -0.35 8.07 7.46
C PHE A 37 0.57 6.97 6.92
N TRP A 38 1.18 7.14 5.75
CA TRP A 38 2.11 6.13 5.20
C TRP A 38 3.37 5.94 6.05
N ILE A 39 3.88 7.00 6.67
CA ILE A 39 5.00 6.92 7.62
C ILE A 39 4.59 6.08 8.84
N LEU A 40 3.41 6.32 9.40
CA LEU A 40 2.91 5.54 10.54
C LEU A 40 2.71 4.07 10.18
N VAL A 41 2.09 3.79 9.03
CA VAL A 41 1.92 2.41 8.53
C VAL A 41 3.29 1.72 8.37
N GLY A 42 4.26 2.40 7.75
CA GLY A 42 5.62 1.88 7.60
C GLY A 42 6.30 1.60 8.94
N LEU A 43 6.14 2.50 9.92
CA LEU A 43 6.70 2.33 11.27
C LEU A 43 6.06 1.16 12.02
N VAL A 44 4.73 1.03 11.98
CA VAL A 44 4.01 -0.07 12.65
C VAL A 44 4.43 -1.41 12.05
N LEU A 45 4.51 -1.51 10.72
CA LEU A 45 4.97 -2.72 10.05
C LEU A 45 6.42 -3.06 10.40
N TRP A 46 7.31 -2.06 10.48
CA TRP A 46 8.70 -2.26 10.88
C TRP A 46 8.82 -2.79 12.32
N VAL A 47 8.02 -2.27 13.25
CA VAL A 47 8.06 -2.69 14.66
C VAL A 47 7.46 -4.08 14.86
N LYS A 48 6.43 -4.45 14.10
CA LYS A 48 5.71 -5.72 14.26
C LYS A 48 6.34 -6.88 13.51
N LEU A 49 6.97 -6.62 12.37
CA LEU A 49 7.51 -7.65 11.48
C LEU A 49 9.00 -7.42 11.24
N SER A 50 9.79 -8.49 11.32
CA SER A 50 11.15 -8.44 10.81
C SER A 50 11.13 -8.24 9.29
N TRP A 51 12.15 -7.57 8.75
CA TRP A 51 12.29 -7.38 7.29
C TRP A 51 12.22 -8.71 6.51
N GLN A 52 12.73 -9.78 7.12
CA GLN A 52 12.72 -11.12 6.55
C GLN A 52 11.31 -11.73 6.49
N THR A 53 10.54 -11.61 7.58
CA THR A 53 9.15 -12.08 7.63
C THR A 53 8.28 -11.31 6.65
N PHE A 54 8.51 -10.00 6.50
CA PHE A 54 7.79 -9.16 5.54
C PHE A 54 8.04 -9.60 4.09
N VAL A 55 9.31 -9.74 3.68
CA VAL A 55 9.66 -10.14 2.31
C VAL A 55 9.16 -11.57 2.00
N ASN A 56 9.35 -12.51 2.92
CA ASN A 56 8.92 -13.90 2.72
C ASN A 56 7.39 -14.04 2.71
N GLY A 57 6.68 -13.30 3.58
CA GLY A 57 5.23 -13.23 3.57
C GLY A 57 4.69 -12.58 2.29
N GLY A 58 5.37 -11.56 1.76
CA GLY A 58 5.04 -10.95 0.47
C GLY A 58 5.19 -11.93 -0.69
N ILE A 59 6.25 -12.75 -0.70
CA ILE A 59 6.44 -13.82 -1.69
C ILE A 59 5.33 -14.88 -1.58
N TYR A 60 4.93 -15.25 -0.37
CA TYR A 60 3.80 -16.18 -0.15
C TYR A 60 2.49 -15.65 -0.74
N TRP A 61 2.14 -14.39 -0.45
CA TRP A 61 0.94 -13.75 -1.00
C TRP A 61 1.02 -13.59 -2.53
N TRP A 62 2.20 -13.24 -3.06
CA TRP A 62 2.44 -13.21 -4.50
C TRP A 62 2.18 -14.58 -5.14
N CYS A 63 2.74 -15.66 -4.57
CA CYS A 63 2.50 -17.02 -5.04
C CYS A 63 1.02 -17.41 -4.95
N THR A 64 0.31 -16.96 -3.90
CA THR A 64 -1.13 -17.22 -3.71
C THR A 64 -1.95 -16.55 -4.80
N THR A 65 -1.66 -15.28 -5.13
CA THR A 65 -2.36 -14.58 -6.23
C THR A 65 -2.10 -15.20 -7.61
N LEU A 66 -0.93 -15.82 -7.79
CA LEU A 66 -0.52 -16.48 -9.03
C LEU A 66 -0.93 -17.95 -9.12
N GLU A 67 -1.55 -18.52 -8.09
CA GLU A 67 -1.92 -19.93 -8.05
C GLU A 67 -2.86 -20.31 -9.21
N GLY A 68 -3.84 -19.46 -9.52
CA GLY A 68 -4.79 -19.68 -10.62
C GLY A 68 -4.20 -19.54 -12.03
N MET A 69 -3.03 -18.88 -12.18
CA MET A 69 -2.35 -18.73 -13.48
C MET A 69 -1.20 -19.72 -13.67
N ARG A 70 -0.94 -20.54 -12.64
CA ARG A 70 0.22 -21.43 -12.61
C ARG A 70 0.20 -22.48 -13.71
N ASP A 71 -0.99 -22.98 -14.08
CA ASP A 71 -1.15 -23.99 -15.14
C ASP A 71 -0.88 -23.44 -16.54
N LEU A 72 -0.93 -22.12 -16.73
CA LEU A 72 -0.58 -21.47 -18.00
C LEU A 72 0.94 -21.23 -18.14
N ILE A 73 1.70 -21.30 -17.04
CA ILE A 73 3.12 -20.95 -17.03
C ILE A 73 3.97 -22.21 -17.25
N LYS A 74 4.56 -22.32 -18.45
CA LYS A 74 5.40 -23.46 -18.87
C LYS A 74 6.67 -23.65 -18.02
N SER A 75 7.22 -22.57 -17.47
CA SER A 75 8.41 -22.58 -16.61
C SER A 75 8.09 -22.01 -15.24
N GLN A 76 8.02 -22.86 -14.21
CA GLN A 76 7.71 -22.40 -12.86
C GLN A 76 8.79 -21.42 -12.37
N PRO A 77 8.42 -20.22 -11.90
CA PRO A 77 9.38 -19.31 -11.30
C PRO A 77 9.92 -19.90 -10.00
N VAL A 78 11.25 -19.83 -9.85
CA VAL A 78 11.97 -20.22 -8.63
C VAL A 78 12.12 -18.97 -7.77
N TYR A 79 11.62 -19.02 -6.54
CA TYR A 79 11.75 -17.93 -5.57
C TYR A 79 12.88 -18.21 -4.59
N GLU A 80 13.64 -17.17 -4.25
CA GLU A 80 14.70 -17.22 -3.25
C GLU A 80 14.14 -16.77 -1.89
N ILE A 81 13.89 -17.73 -1.00
CA ILE A 81 13.46 -17.48 0.36
C ILE A 81 14.72 -17.38 1.23
N ARG A 82 14.91 -16.21 1.85
CA ARG A 82 15.99 -16.02 2.81
C ARG A 82 15.51 -16.47 4.18
N TYR A 83 16.25 -17.35 4.85
CA TYR A 83 16.03 -17.77 6.24
C TYR A 83 17.34 -17.73 7.02
N TYR A 84 17.46 -16.84 8.03
CA TYR A 84 18.64 -16.69 8.89
C TYR A 84 20.02 -16.90 8.22
N GLY A 85 20.26 -16.21 7.09
CA GLY A 85 21.53 -16.26 6.36
C GLY A 85 21.65 -17.39 5.31
N GLN A 86 20.69 -18.31 5.26
CA GLN A 86 20.57 -19.31 4.19
C GLN A 86 19.56 -18.85 3.14
N THR A 87 19.84 -19.13 1.87
CA THR A 87 18.95 -18.86 0.73
C THR A 87 18.40 -20.18 0.20
N PHE A 88 17.10 -20.39 0.36
CA PHE A 88 16.40 -21.55 -0.17
C PHE A 88 15.74 -21.20 -1.49
N ARG A 89 16.02 -21.98 -2.53
CA ARG A 89 15.39 -21.86 -3.84
C ARG A 89 14.22 -22.83 -3.92
N MET A 90 13.00 -22.30 -3.97
CA MET A 90 11.77 -23.09 -3.95
C MET A 90 10.83 -22.64 -5.06
N ASN A 91 10.15 -23.59 -5.69
CA ASN A 91 9.08 -23.28 -6.65
C ASN A 91 7.84 -22.77 -5.93
N ALA A 92 6.95 -22.06 -6.65
CA ALA A 92 5.68 -21.56 -6.10
C ALA A 92 4.86 -22.62 -5.33
N ALA A 93 4.82 -23.89 -5.77
CA ALA A 93 4.17 -24.99 -5.00
C ALA A 93 4.78 -25.17 -3.62
N GLN A 94 6.11 -25.22 -3.59
CA GLN A 94 6.86 -25.49 -2.38
C GLN A 94 6.72 -24.30 -1.42
N VAL A 95 6.68 -23.07 -1.95
CA VAL A 95 6.38 -21.87 -1.14
C VAL A 95 4.97 -21.91 -0.55
N LEU A 96 3.96 -22.41 -1.27
CA LEU A 96 2.58 -22.48 -0.74
C LEU A 96 2.38 -23.62 0.26
N GLN A 97 3.15 -24.70 0.16
CA GLN A 97 3.05 -25.86 1.06
C GLN A 97 4.00 -25.77 2.27
N ASP A 98 5.03 -24.94 2.21
CA ASP A 98 5.99 -24.81 3.29
C ASP A 98 5.39 -24.12 4.53
N LYS A 99 5.59 -24.71 5.71
CA LYS A 99 4.96 -24.23 6.94
C LYS A 99 5.49 -22.87 7.36
N TYR A 100 6.75 -22.57 7.06
CA TYR A 100 7.39 -21.32 7.45
C TYR A 100 6.90 -20.15 6.59
N THR A 101 6.77 -20.33 5.28
CA THR A 101 6.23 -19.31 4.37
C THR A 101 4.76 -19.02 4.63
N VAL A 102 3.95 -20.05 4.93
CA VAL A 102 2.54 -19.89 5.36
C VAL A 102 2.47 -19.06 6.64
N TRP A 103 3.28 -19.40 7.66
CA TRP A 103 3.34 -18.62 8.90
C TRP A 103 3.77 -17.16 8.66
N CYS A 104 4.74 -16.91 7.77
CA CYS A 104 5.11 -15.55 7.40
C CYS A 104 3.96 -14.79 6.72
N GLY A 105 3.18 -15.47 5.89
CA GLY A 105 1.97 -14.92 5.25
C GLY A 105 0.88 -14.54 6.26
N GLU A 106 0.63 -15.41 7.24
CA GLU A 106 -0.32 -15.15 8.34
C GLU A 106 0.14 -14.00 9.23
N GLN A 107 1.43 -13.97 9.60
CA GLN A 107 1.99 -12.87 10.39
C GLN A 107 1.88 -11.54 9.64
N LEU A 108 2.16 -11.54 8.33
CA LEU A 108 1.99 -10.36 7.51
C LEU A 108 0.54 -9.89 7.49
N TRP A 109 -0.42 -10.81 7.27
CA TRP A 109 -1.85 -10.49 7.31
C TRP A 109 -2.29 -9.95 8.68
N SER A 110 -1.83 -10.58 9.77
CA SER A 110 -2.16 -10.17 11.14
C SER A 110 -1.58 -8.82 11.55
N ALA A 111 -0.54 -8.34 10.86
CA ALA A 111 0.01 -7.01 11.11
C ALA A 111 -0.80 -5.91 10.42
N PHE A 112 -1.63 -6.26 9.43
CA PHE A 112 -2.52 -5.34 8.73
C PHE A 112 -3.96 -5.34 9.27
N VAL A 113 -4.42 -6.44 9.88
CA VAL A 113 -5.76 -6.61 10.48
C VAL A 113 -5.77 -6.25 11.97
#